data_AF-A0A536QM51-F1
#
_entry.id   AF-A0A536QM51-F1
#
_cell.length_a   1.000
_cell.length_b   1.000
_cell.length_c   1.000
_cell.angle_alpha   90.00
_cell.angle_beta   90.00
_cell.angle_gamma   90.00
#
_symmetry.space_group_name_H-M   'P 1'
#
loop_
_entity.id
_entity.type
_entity.pdbx_description
1 polymer ?
#
loop_
_entity_poly.entity_id
_entity_poly.type
_entity_poly.pdbx_seq_one_letter_code
_entity_poly.pdbx_strand_id
1 'polypeptide(L)' 'MEQVSGGPWDRAGVDRETWFAARVMAAAIRETVRLALDPSENEALPSDHRRLGEYADDLVSAVDDGDPETVAMLLRRAPR' A
#
# COMPACT_ATOMS: atom_id res chain seq x y z
N MET A 1 -33.23 -5.90 8.96
CA MET A 1 -31.99 -5.10 8.74
C MET A 1 -30.84 -5.93 9.26
N GLU A 2 -30.19 -6.72 8.41
CA GLU A 2 -28.82 -7.17 8.70
C GLU A 2 -27.91 -6.23 7.93
N GLN A 3 -27.51 -5.14 8.58
CA GLN A 3 -26.28 -4.47 8.17
C GLN A 3 -25.17 -5.45 8.52
N VAL A 4 -24.58 -6.08 7.50
CA VAL A 4 -23.35 -6.85 7.66
C VAL A 4 -22.27 -5.83 8.05
N SER A 5 -22.21 -5.56 9.36
CA SER A 5 -21.16 -4.80 9.99
C SER A 5 -19.86 -5.57 9.83
N GLY A 6 -18.83 -4.90 9.34
CA GLY A 6 -17.50 -5.29 9.70
C GLY A 6 -16.60 -5.69 8.54
N GLY A 7 -16.29 -4.77 7.62
CA GLY A 7 -15.11 -4.95 6.77
C GLY A 7 -13.87 -5.22 7.65
N PRO A 8 -12.80 -5.86 7.14
CA PRO A 8 -11.64 -6.16 7.98
C PRO A 8 -11.00 -4.92 8.63
N TRP A 9 -11.16 -3.72 8.06
CA TRP A 9 -10.88 -2.43 8.71
C TRP A 9 -11.78 -2.11 9.92
N ASP A 10 -13.09 -2.30 9.80
CA ASP A 10 -14.04 -2.11 10.90
C ASP A 10 -13.72 -3.07 12.06
N ARG A 11 -13.33 -4.32 11.75
CA ARG A 11 -12.90 -5.31 12.76
C ARG A 11 -11.61 -4.91 13.46
N ALA A 12 -10.71 -4.21 12.77
CA ALA A 12 -9.51 -3.62 13.34
C ALA A 12 -9.79 -2.30 14.10
N GLY A 13 -11.03 -1.83 14.14
CA GLY A 13 -11.41 -0.56 14.76
C GLY A 13 -10.92 0.67 14.00
N VAL A 14 -10.57 0.51 12.71
CA VAL A 14 -10.16 1.61 11.85
C VAL A 14 -11.39 2.21 11.20
N ASP A 15 -11.61 3.50 11.43
CA ASP A 15 -12.74 4.20 10.84
C ASP A 15 -12.57 4.39 9.32
N ARG A 16 -13.69 4.68 8.65
CA ARG A 16 -13.75 4.82 7.20
C ARG A 16 -12.89 5.98 6.67
N GLU A 17 -12.74 7.06 7.42
CA GLU A 17 -11.92 8.20 7.02
C GLU A 17 -10.44 7.83 7.05
N THR A 18 -9.99 7.15 8.11
CA THR A 18 -8.63 6.61 8.23
C THR A 18 -8.32 5.60 7.13
N TRP A 19 -9.25 4.68 6.82
CA TRP A 19 -9.10 3.77 5.68
C TRP A 19 -8.95 4.54 4.35
N PHE A 20 -9.82 5.53 4.11
CA PHE A 20 -9.78 6.32 2.89
C PHE A 20 -8.46 7.07 2.75
N ALA A 21 -7.94 7.64 3.84
CA ALA A 21 -6.64 8.28 3.87
C ALA A 21 -5.50 7.29 3.53
N ALA A 22 -5.53 6.08 4.11
CA ALA A 22 -4.57 5.04 3.77
C ALA A 22 -4.60 4.67 2.28
N ARG A 23 -5.81 4.58 1.70
CA ARG A 23 -6.00 4.29 0.27
C ARG A 23 -5.39 5.38 -0.63
N VAL A 24 -5.62 6.64 -0.30
CA VAL A 24 -5.05 7.78 -1.03
C VAL A 24 -3.52 7.76 -0.94
N MET A 25 -2.95 7.52 0.25
CA MET A 25 -1.51 7.45 0.44
C MET A 25 -0.86 6.29 -0.33
N ALA A 26 -1.45 5.09 -0.29
CA ALA A 26 -0.94 3.94 -1.02
C ALA A 26 -0.92 4.17 -2.54
N ALA A 27 -2.00 4.78 -3.07
CA ALA A 27 -2.06 5.15 -4.48
C ALA A 27 -1.00 6.19 -4.87
N ALA A 28 -0.79 7.21 -4.02
CA ALA A 28 0.24 8.23 -4.25
C ALA A 28 1.65 7.62 -4.25
N ILE A 29 1.97 6.73 -3.31
CA ILE A 29 3.25 6.01 -3.26
C ILE A 29 3.48 5.18 -4.53
N ARG A 30 2.46 4.45 -4.99
CA ARG A 30 2.56 3.66 -6.20
C ARG A 30 2.86 4.51 -7.44
N GLU A 31 2.20 5.66 -7.56
CA GLU A 31 2.42 6.56 -8.68
C GLU A 31 3.82 7.18 -8.65
N THR A 32 4.28 7.64 -7.48
CA THR A 32 5.62 8.20 -7.34
C THR A 32 6.71 7.16 -7.59
N VAL A 33 6.52 5.92 -7.13
CA VAL A 33 7.41 4.81 -7.45
C VAL A 33 7.53 4.65 -8.96
N ARG A 34 6.41 4.55 -9.69
CA ARG A 34 6.42 4.36 -11.14
C ARG A 34 7.11 5.48 -11.91
N LEU A 35 6.93 6.73 -11.47
CA LEU A 35 7.65 7.87 -12.02
C LEU A 35 9.17 7.74 -11.77
N ALA A 36 9.56 7.32 -10.57
CA ALA A 36 10.97 7.10 -10.24
C ALA A 36 11.57 5.85 -10.93
N LEU A 37 10.76 4.91 -11.41
CA LEU A 37 11.23 3.74 -12.16
C LEU A 37 11.58 4.06 -13.62
N ASP A 38 11.58 5.33 -14.06
CA ASP A 38 12.13 5.69 -15.38
C ASP A 38 13.62 5.28 -15.42
N PRO A 39 13.99 4.24 -16.20
CA PRO A 39 15.33 3.66 -16.17
C PRO A 39 16.39 4.59 -16.76
N SER A 40 15.98 5.68 -17.42
CA SER A 40 16.90 6.59 -18.10
C SER A 40 17.64 7.54 -17.17
N GLU A 41 17.12 7.79 -15.95
CA GLU A 41 17.68 8.78 -15.03
C GLU A 41 18.02 8.25 -13.62
N ASN A 42 17.87 6.95 -13.36
CA ASN A 42 17.99 6.42 -12.00
C ASN A 42 19.24 5.54 -11.78
N GLU A 43 19.96 5.78 -10.67
CA GLU A 43 21.18 5.06 -10.29
C GLU A 43 20.90 3.69 -9.65
N ALA A 44 19.64 3.38 -9.35
CA ALA A 44 19.23 2.09 -8.77
C ALA A 44 19.28 0.95 -9.80
N LEU A 45 19.52 -0.28 -9.32
CA LEU A 45 19.52 -1.45 -10.20
C LEU A 45 18.11 -1.73 -10.71
N PRO A 46 17.94 -2.24 -11.95
CA PRO A 46 16.63 -2.65 -12.47
C PRO A 46 15.86 -3.64 -11.57
N SER A 47 16.57 -4.45 -10.79
CA SER A 47 15.97 -5.35 -9.80
C SER A 47 15.37 -4.62 -8.60
N ASP A 48 15.98 -3.50 -8.18
CA ASP A 48 15.49 -2.70 -7.06
C ASP A 48 14.24 -1.92 -7.48
N HIS A 49 14.24 -1.41 -8.72
CA HIS A 49 13.06 -0.84 -9.36
C HIS A 49 11.87 -1.79 -9.40
N ARG A 50 12.11 -3.04 -9.84
CA ARG A 50 11.06 -4.06 -9.88
C ARG A 50 10.51 -4.37 -8.48
N ARG A 51 11.40 -4.58 -7.50
CA ARG A 51 11.01 -4.86 -6.11
C ARG A 51 10.20 -3.72 -5.50
N LEU A 52 10.56 -2.48 -5.79
CA LEU A 52 9.85 -1.30 -5.30
C LEU A 52 8.47 -1.18 -5.95
N GLY A 53 8.35 -1.50 -7.24
CA GLY A 53 7.07 -1.59 -7.94
C GLY A 53 6.15 -2.65 -7.34
N GLU A 54 6.67 -3.87 -7.14
CA GLU A 54 5.95 -4.98 -6.51
C GLU A 54 5.46 -4.61 -5.10
N TYR A 55 6.34 -4.02 -4.29
CA TYR A 55 5.98 -3.54 -2.96
C TYR A 55 4.83 -2.52 -2.97
N ALA A 56 4.85 -1.58 -3.93
CA ALA A 56 3.81 -0.56 -4.01
C ALA A 56 2.47 -1.11 -4.51
N ASP A 57 2.47 -2.10 -5.42
CA ASP A 57 1.26 -2.81 -5.83
C ASP A 57 0.69 -3.65 -4.67
N ASP A 58 1.53 -4.35 -3.91
CA ASP A 58 1.13 -5.13 -2.73
C ASP A 58 0.51 -4.23 -1.64
N LEU A 59 1.08 -3.03 -1.42
CA LEU A 59 0.55 -2.07 -0.46
C LEU A 59 -0.86 -1.58 -0.84
N VAL A 60 -1.10 -1.30 -2.12
CA VAL A 60 -2.44 -0.90 -2.59
C VAL A 60 -3.43 -2.04 -2.43
N SER A 61 -3.07 -3.26 -2.79
CA SER A 61 -3.94 -4.43 -2.61
C SER A 61 -4.30 -4.62 -1.14
N ALA A 62 -3.31 -4.60 -0.24
CA ALA A 62 -3.54 -4.78 1.19
C ALA A 62 -4.48 -3.72 1.79
N VAL A 63 -4.39 -2.47 1.31
CA VAL A 63 -5.29 -1.40 1.77
C VAL A 63 -6.71 -1.55 1.22
N ASP A 64 -6.85 -2.00 -0.02
CA ASP A 64 -8.14 -2.21 -0.69
C ASP A 64 -8.87 -3.46 -0.19
N ASP A 65 -8.15 -4.57 -0.01
CA ASP A 65 -8.66 -5.83 0.56
C ASP A 65 -8.91 -5.72 2.08
N GLY A 66 -8.29 -4.71 2.66
CA GLY A 66 -8.47 -4.27 4.03
C GLY A 66 -7.85 -5.14 5.08
N ASP A 67 -6.62 -5.58 4.82
CA ASP A 67 -5.81 -6.30 5.77
C ASP A 67 -4.78 -5.35 6.45
N PRO A 68 -5.16 -4.69 7.57
CA PRO A 68 -4.25 -3.81 8.31
C PRO A 68 -3.01 -4.52 8.85
N GLU A 69 -3.07 -5.83 9.10
CA GLU A 69 -1.90 -6.60 9.54
C GLU A 69 -0.88 -6.73 8.40
N THR A 70 -1.34 -7.04 7.19
CA THR A 70 -0.50 -7.04 5.99
C THR A 70 0.06 -5.66 5.70
N VAL A 71 -0.74 -4.59 5.83
CA VAL A 71 -0.25 -3.20 5.70
C VAL A 71 0.87 -2.92 6.70
N ALA A 72 0.69 -3.28 7.97
CA ALA A 72 1.73 -3.09 8.99
C ALA A 72 2.99 -3.92 8.72
N MET A 73 2.84 -5.16 8.24
CA MET A 73 3.95 -6.01 7.83
C MET A 73 4.74 -5.42 6.66
N LEU A 74 4.06 -4.91 5.64
CA LEU A 74 4.68 -4.27 4.48
C LEU A 74 5.48 -3.04 4.92
N LEU A 75 4.89 -2.16 5.73
CA LEU A 75 5.58 -0.97 6.25
C LEU A 75 6.81 -1.31 7.10
N ARG A 76 6.77 -2.41 7.87
CA ARG A 76 7.91 -2.89 8.66
C ARG A 76 9.01 -3.50 7.80
N ARG A 77 8.68 -4.08 6.65
CA ARG A 77 9.62 -4.74 5.73
C ARG A 77 10.41 -3.73 4.89
N ALA A 78 9.96 -2.48 4.79
CA ALA A 78 10.74 -1.42 4.19
C ALA A 78 12.08 -1.27 4.93
N PRO A 79 13.23 -1.34 4.24
CA PRO A 79 14.53 -1.11 4.87
C PRO A 79 14.56 0.30 5.47
N ARG A 80 15.01 0.38 6.73
CA ARG A 80 15.31 1.66 7.38
C ARG A 80 16.50 2.35 6.73
#